data_AF-A0A1V3PYH5-F1
#
_entry.id   AF-A0A1V3PYH5-F1
#
_cell.length_a   1.000
_cell.length_b   1.000
_cell.length_c   1.000
_cell.angle_alpha   90.00
_cell.angle_beta   90.00
_cell.angle_gamma   90.00
#
_symmetry.space_group_name_H-M   'P 1'
#
loop_
_entity.id
_entity.type
_entity.pdbx_description
1 polymer ?
#
loop_
_entity_poly.entity_id
_entity_poly.type
_entity_poly.pdbx_seq_one_letter_code
_entity_poly.pdbx_strand_id
1 'polypeptide(L)'
;MNSEISTWKSPKKIQSLDDFQELTEGTVIETARKAGMVTKEQFKLLKRLLDDRNSFAHPTTRTMTPAMAEAYVESVLKEVIPFFG
;
A
#
# COMPACT_ATOMS: atom_id res chain seq x y z
N MET A 1 -4.20 49.80 -9.69
CA MET A 1 -5.09 48.63 -9.54
C MET A 1 -4.30 47.44 -10.05
N ASN A 2 -3.81 46.59 -9.15
CA ASN A 2 -2.92 45.47 -9.48
C ASN A 2 -3.76 44.26 -9.93
N SER A 3 -3.92 44.10 -11.24
CA SER A 3 -4.68 43.02 -11.87
C SER A 3 -3.81 41.81 -12.23
N GLU A 4 -2.90 41.41 -11.33
CA GLU A 4 -1.99 40.26 -11.55
C GLU A 4 -2.16 39.14 -10.51
N ILE A 5 -3.33 39.04 -9.88
CA ILE A 5 -3.67 37.91 -9.01
C ILE A 5 -4.81 37.14 -9.67
N SER A 6 -4.48 36.19 -10.55
CA SER A 6 -5.17 34.89 -10.67
C SER A 6 -4.80 34.19 -11.99
N THR A 7 -3.56 33.75 -12.12
CA THR A 7 -3.18 32.68 -13.07
C THR A 7 -2.72 31.42 -12.32
N TRP A 8 -3.28 31.21 -11.13
CA TRP A 8 -3.20 29.91 -10.47
C TRP A 8 -4.12 28.98 -11.25
N LYS A 9 -3.54 28.09 -12.07
CA LYS A 9 -4.27 27.06 -12.81
C LYS A 9 -5.21 26.37 -11.83
N SER A 10 -6.51 26.33 -12.16
CA SER A 10 -7.48 25.56 -11.38
C SER A 10 -6.92 24.15 -11.16
N PRO A 11 -6.86 23.64 -9.91
CA PRO A 11 -6.32 22.32 -9.64
C PRO A 11 -7.06 21.32 -10.52
N LYS A 12 -6.32 20.63 -11.41
CA LYS A 12 -6.92 19.60 -12.24
C LYS A 12 -7.50 18.55 -11.30
N LYS A 13 -8.80 18.29 -11.44
CA LYS A 13 -9.50 17.24 -10.70
C LYS A 13 -8.78 15.93 -11.01
N ILE A 14 -8.30 15.21 -9.99
CA ILE A 14 -7.71 13.89 -10.15
C ILE A 14 -8.79 13.00 -10.79
N GLN A 15 -8.56 12.56 -12.03
CA GLN A 15 -9.55 11.82 -12.82
C GLN A 15 -9.51 10.31 -12.53
N SER A 16 -8.32 9.79 -12.22
CA SER A 16 -8.11 8.45 -11.67
C SER A 16 -6.88 8.45 -10.77
N LEU A 17 -6.90 7.62 -9.73
CA LEU A 17 -5.71 7.22 -8.97
C LEU A 17 -5.32 5.85 -9.53
N ASP A 18 -4.55 5.86 -10.62
CA ASP A 18 -4.16 4.64 -11.37
C ASP A 18 -2.71 4.21 -11.09
N ASP A 19 -2.18 4.62 -9.93
CA ASP A 19 -0.91 4.10 -9.46
C ASP A 19 -1.04 2.57 -9.32
N PHE A 20 -0.05 1.82 -9.83
CA PHE A 20 0.05 0.34 -9.82
C PHE A 20 -0.64 -0.47 -10.95
N GLN A 21 -1.06 0.12 -12.09
CA GLN A 21 -1.53 -0.70 -13.24
C GLN A 21 -0.43 -1.58 -13.87
N GLU A 22 0.81 -1.10 -13.96
CA GLU A 22 1.91 -1.86 -14.58
C GLU A 22 2.63 -2.81 -13.62
N LEU A 23 2.65 -2.50 -12.32
CA LEU A 23 3.35 -3.27 -11.31
C LEU A 23 2.38 -3.61 -10.17
N THR A 24 2.04 -4.89 -10.06
CA THR A 24 1.23 -5.38 -8.96
C THR A 24 1.91 -5.06 -7.62
N GLU A 25 1.14 -4.82 -6.56
CA GLU A 25 1.71 -4.61 -5.22
C GLU A 25 2.64 -5.78 -4.78
N GLY A 26 2.36 -7.00 -5.26
CA GLY A 26 3.23 -8.15 -5.07
C GLY A 26 4.65 -7.96 -5.62
N THR A 27 4.80 -7.20 -6.69
CA THR A 27 6.08 -6.87 -7.31
C THR A 27 6.95 -6.01 -6.39
N VAL A 28 6.35 -5.18 -5.53
CA VAL A 28 7.10 -4.40 -4.53
C VAL A 28 7.78 -5.34 -3.53
N ILE A 29 7.01 -6.29 -2.98
CA ILE A 29 7.51 -7.27 -1.99
C ILE A 29 8.58 -8.17 -2.62
N GLU A 30 8.39 -8.58 -3.87
CA GLU A 30 9.36 -9.39 -4.62
C GLU A 30 10.65 -8.63 -4.92
N THR A 31 10.54 -7.36 -5.30
CA THR A 31 11.70 -6.48 -5.54
C THR A 31 12.48 -6.26 -4.24
N ALA A 32 11.79 -6.00 -3.13
CA ALA A 32 12.42 -5.85 -1.82
C ALA A 32 13.19 -7.12 -1.39
N ARG A 33 12.62 -8.31 -1.65
CA ARG A 33 13.31 -9.58 -1.36
C ARG A 33 14.54 -9.79 -2.24
N LYS A 34 14.45 -9.46 -3.53
CA LYS A 34 15.58 -9.53 -4.48
C LYS A 34 16.70 -8.56 -4.11
N ALA A 35 16.34 -7.37 -3.60
CA ALA A 35 17.28 -6.37 -3.12
C ALA A 35 17.88 -6.70 -1.73
N GLY A 36 17.42 -7.77 -1.07
CA GLY A 36 17.91 -8.16 0.26
C GLY A 36 17.39 -7.28 1.41
N MET A 37 16.37 -6.45 1.16
CA MET A 37 15.78 -5.54 2.16
C MET A 37 14.88 -6.28 3.15
N VAL A 38 14.34 -7.44 2.74
CA VAL A 38 13.51 -8.29 3.60
C VAL A 38 14.01 -9.73 3.56
N THR A 39 13.91 -10.43 4.70
CA THR A 39 14.28 -11.84 4.79
C THR A 39 13.27 -12.73 4.06
N LYS A 40 13.57 -14.03 3.95
CA LYS A 40 12.65 -15.01 3.34
C LYS A 40 11.37 -15.15 4.15
N GLU A 41 11.47 -15.07 5.47
CA GLU A 41 10.38 -15.18 6.42
C GLU A 41 9.47 -13.95 6.33
N GLN A 42 10.07 -12.76 6.33
CA GLN A 42 9.37 -11.49 6.14
C GLN A 42 8.64 -11.45 4.79
N PHE A 43 9.31 -11.88 3.72
CA PHE A 43 8.70 -12.00 2.39
C PHE A 43 7.44 -12.88 2.40
N LYS A 44 7.52 -14.07 3.00
CA LYS A 44 6.38 -14.99 3.09
C LYS A 44 5.22 -14.37 3.87
N LEU A 45 5.52 -13.70 4.98
CA LEU A 45 4.50 -13.06 5.81
C LEU A 45 3.83 -11.89 5.07
N LEU A 46 4.62 -10.99 4.48
CA LEU A 46 4.11 -9.86 3.71
C LEU A 46 3.27 -10.31 2.51
N LYS A 47 3.69 -11.37 1.81
CA LYS A 47 2.90 -11.96 0.71
C LYS A 47 1.56 -12.51 1.21
N ARG A 48 1.55 -13.25 2.32
CA ARG A 48 0.31 -13.76 2.94
C ARG A 48 -0.63 -12.64 3.34
N LEU A 49 -0.11 -11.57 3.96
CA LEU A 49 -0.89 -10.40 4.34
C LEU A 49 -1.52 -9.73 3.12
N LEU A 50 -0.73 -9.55 2.05
CA LEU A 50 -1.23 -8.99 0.79
C LEU A 50 -2.35 -9.85 0.18
N ASP A 51 -2.17 -11.17 0.13
CA ASP A 51 -3.18 -12.09 -0.39
C ASP A 51 -4.46 -12.07 0.46
N ASP A 52 -4.32 -12.03 1.80
CA ASP A 52 -5.44 -11.89 2.72
C ASP A 52 -6.20 -10.59 2.42
N ARG A 53 -5.52 -9.44 2.32
CA ARG A 53 -6.14 -8.15 1.99
C ARG A 53 -6.86 -8.18 0.64
N ASN A 54 -6.23 -8.74 -0.39
CA ASN A 54 -6.82 -8.90 -1.71
C ASN A 54 -8.08 -9.77 -1.67
N SER A 55 -8.13 -10.78 -0.80
CA SER A 55 -9.32 -11.61 -0.62
C SER A 55 -10.54 -10.84 -0.10
N PHE A 56 -10.34 -9.74 0.64
CA PHE A 56 -11.44 -8.86 1.09
C PHE A 56 -11.79 -7.78 0.04
N ALA A 57 -10.87 -7.44 -0.86
CA ALA A 57 -11.08 -6.42 -1.89
C ALA A 57 -11.93 -6.94 -3.08
N HIS A 58 -11.98 -8.25 -3.29
CA HIS A 58 -12.87 -8.88 -4.26
C HIS A 58 -14.29 -9.09 -3.68
N PRO A 59 -15.33 -9.24 -4.53
CA PRO A 59 -16.69 -9.53 -4.07
C PRO A 59 -16.69 -10.84 -3.26
N THR A 60 -16.73 -10.71 -1.95
CA THR A 60 -16.73 -11.85 -1.03
C THR A 60 -17.79 -11.64 0.05
N THR A 61 -18.25 -12.74 0.63
CA THR A 61 -19.10 -12.71 1.83
C THR A 61 -18.30 -12.41 3.11
N ARG A 62 -17.00 -12.09 2.99
CA ARG A 62 -16.12 -11.85 4.12
C ARG A 62 -16.29 -10.42 4.61
N THR A 63 -16.60 -10.27 5.89
CA THR A 63 -16.65 -8.97 6.55
C THR A 63 -15.32 -8.66 7.22
N MET A 64 -14.78 -7.48 6.95
CA MET A 64 -13.63 -6.93 7.67
C MET A 64 -14.11 -6.19 8.91
N THR A 65 -13.50 -6.46 10.07
CA THR A 65 -13.76 -5.70 11.31
C THR A 65 -12.65 -4.68 11.55
N PRO A 66 -12.89 -3.61 12.33
CA PRO A 66 -11.85 -2.65 12.67
C PRO A 66 -10.61 -3.29 13.31
N ALA A 67 -10.81 -4.22 14.25
CA ALA A 67 -9.71 -4.93 14.92
C ALA A 67 -8.85 -5.75 13.94
N MET A 68 -9.46 -6.35 12.91
CA MET A 68 -8.71 -7.08 11.87
C MET A 68 -7.89 -6.13 11.00
N ALA A 69 -8.43 -4.95 10.67
CA ALA A 69 -7.72 -3.94 9.91
C ALA A 69 -6.53 -3.37 10.71
N GLU A 70 -6.72 -3.08 11.99
CA GLU A 70 -5.66 -2.62 12.90
C GLU A 70 -4.54 -3.66 13.01
N ALA A 71 -4.89 -4.93 13.26
CA ALA A 71 -3.92 -6.01 13.35
C ALA A 71 -3.13 -6.20 12.04
N TYR A 72 -3.79 -6.04 10.89
CA TYR A 72 -3.13 -6.07 9.58
C TYR A 72 -2.08 -4.95 9.47
N VAL A 73 -2.47 -3.70 9.76
CA VAL A 73 -1.57 -2.54 9.68
C VAL A 73 -0.38 -2.69 10.62
N GLU A 74 -0.63 -3.09 11.87
CA GLU A 74 0.42 -3.31 12.86
C GLU A 74 1.41 -4.39 12.41
N SER A 75 0.90 -5.48 11.83
CA SER A 75 1.74 -6.57 11.30
C SER A 75 2.62 -6.10 10.14
N VAL A 76 2.09 -5.30 9.22
CA VAL A 76 2.90 -4.74 8.12
C VAL A 76 3.98 -3.80 8.66
N LEU A 77 3.63 -2.92 9.60
CA LEU A 77 4.59 -1.97 10.17
C LEU A 77 5.74 -2.67 10.90
N LYS A 78 5.46 -3.73 11.68
CA LYS A 78 6.48 -4.53 12.35
C LYS A 78 7.50 -5.15 11.41
N GLU A 79 7.05 -5.54 10.21
CA GLU A 79 7.93 -6.21 9.23
C GLU A 79 8.69 -5.23 8.33
N VAL A 80 8.12 -4.05 8.06
CA VAL A 80 8.69 -3.07 7.11
C VAL A 80 9.55 -2.02 7.81
N ILE A 81 9.21 -1.64 9.05
CA ILE A 81 9.99 -0.66 9.80
C ILE A 81 11.02 -1.45 10.63
N PRO A 82 12.32 -1.42 10.25
CA PRO A 82 13.35 -1.96 11.13
C PRO A 82 13.30 -1.21 12.46
N PHE A 83 13.09 -1.96 13.54
CA PHE A 83 13.26 -1.42 14.88
C PHE A 83 14.76 -1.15 15.05
N PHE A 84 15.18 0.10 14.89
CA PHE A 84 16.51 0.55 15.29
C PHE A 84 16.52 0.63 16.82
N GLY A 85 16.68 -0.54 17.45
CA GLY A 85 16.97 -0.68 18.88
C GLY A 85 18.46 -0.65 19.12
#